data_AF-A0A4D4LBC9-F1
#
_entry.id   AF-A0A4D4LBC9-F1
#
_cell.length_a   1.000
_cell.length_b   1.000
_cell.length_c   1.000
_cell.angle_alpha   90.00
_cell.angle_beta   90.00
_cell.angle_gamma   90.00
#
_symmetry.space_group_name_H-M   'P 1'
#
loop_
_entity.id
_entity.type
_entity.pdbx_description
1 polymer ?
#
loop_
_entity_poly.entity_id
_entity_poly.type
_entity_poly.pdbx_seq_one_letter_code
_entity_poly.pdbx_strand_id
1 'polypeptide(L)'
;MHAMDRPLAEAAETMLRCWLHAAAVDGRPFRHVHRWAQGSAAHEPVKILRTHPKAAGGAAGELEATLTAHRERRDMAQELTARALGALSSIHIRDACNPGRADTLALESFAAEGGTLYLMGESIEDPRTQPRAMPLLTALASHVVEHGRRMAERSSSGRLDPPLTLVLDDVAAVAPLPVLPDLLAQGADQGLPTLALMRSQEQARARWPHRSLVGQESH
;
A
#
# COMPACT_ATOMS: atom_id res chain seq x y z
N MET A 1 3.78 -0.33 20.83
CA MET A 1 2.92 0.16 19.74
C MET A 1 1.71 -0.75 19.71
N HIS A 2 0.54 -0.28 20.15
CA HIS A 2 -0.66 -1.13 20.23
C HIS A 2 -0.95 -1.73 18.85
N ALA A 3 -1.23 -3.04 18.81
CA ALA A 3 -1.85 -3.66 17.64
C ALA A 3 -3.04 -2.77 17.27
N MET A 4 -3.03 -2.26 16.04
CA MET A 4 -4.07 -1.37 15.55
C MET A 4 -5.43 -2.02 15.80
N ASP A 5 -6.35 -1.28 16.43
CA ASP A 5 -7.69 -1.79 16.70
C ASP A 5 -8.33 -2.19 15.36
N ARG A 6 -8.68 -3.47 15.22
CA ARG A 6 -9.10 -4.04 13.92
C ARG A 6 -10.31 -3.29 13.31
N PRO A 7 -11.36 -2.93 14.06
CA PRO A 7 -12.46 -2.12 13.55
C PRO A 7 -12.04 -0.72 13.10
N LEU A 8 -11.02 -0.13 13.72
CA LEU A 8 -10.46 1.16 13.28
C LEU A 8 -9.75 1.00 11.92
N ALA A 9 -8.95 -0.05 11.76
CA ALA A 9 -8.26 -0.36 10.51
C ALA A 9 -9.26 -0.60 9.37
N GLU A 10 -10.29 -1.41 9.61
CA GLU A 10 -11.34 -1.73 8.64
C GLU A 10 -12.11 -0.47 8.19
N ALA A 11 -12.39 0.45 9.12
CA ALA A 11 -13.02 1.72 8.80
C ALA A 11 -12.11 2.60 7.91
N ALA A 12 -10.83 2.72 8.26
CA ALA A 12 -9.86 3.50 7.50
C ALA A 12 -9.63 2.93 6.08
N GLU A 13 -9.55 1.59 5.96
CA GLU A 13 -9.45 0.89 4.70
C GLU A 13 -10.69 1.11 3.84
N THR A 14 -11.89 0.99 4.42
CA THR A 14 -13.16 1.23 3.73
C THR A 14 -13.24 2.66 3.19
N MET A 15 -12.89 3.65 4.01
CA MET A 15 -12.84 5.06 3.59
C MET A 15 -11.87 5.24 2.41
N LEU A 16 -10.62 4.77 2.55
CA LEU A 16 -9.60 4.92 1.52
C LEU A 16 -9.99 4.23 0.21
N ARG A 17 -10.46 2.97 0.27
CA ARG A 17 -10.90 2.20 -0.90
C ARG A 17 -12.04 2.90 -1.63
N CYS A 18 -13.06 3.36 -0.91
CA CYS A 18 -14.20 4.04 -1.52
C CYS A 18 -13.79 5.40 -2.13
N TRP A 19 -12.86 6.13 -1.51
CA TRP A 19 -12.31 7.35 -2.09
C TRP A 19 -11.48 7.10 -3.36
N LEU A 20 -10.61 6.09 -3.36
CA LEU A 20 -9.85 5.70 -4.55
C LEU A 20 -10.78 5.29 -5.69
N HIS A 21 -11.82 4.52 -5.38
CA HIS A 21 -12.84 4.10 -6.33
C HIS A 21 -13.61 5.29 -6.91
N ALA A 22 -14.09 6.20 -6.05
CA ALA A 22 -14.78 7.41 -6.49
C ALA A 22 -13.90 8.26 -7.42
N ALA A 23 -12.61 8.42 -7.09
CA ALA A 23 -11.67 9.15 -7.94
C ALA A 23 -11.46 8.45 -9.29
N ALA A 24 -11.29 7.12 -9.30
CA ALA A 24 -11.06 6.35 -10.52
C ALA A 24 -12.26 6.39 -11.47
N VAL A 25 -13.49 6.22 -10.96
CA VAL A 25 -14.68 6.19 -11.84
C VAL A 25 -15.04 7.56 -12.40
N ASP A 26 -14.83 8.63 -11.65
CA ASP A 26 -15.12 10.02 -12.07
C ASP A 26 -13.93 10.70 -12.78
N GLY A 27 -12.80 9.98 -12.95
CA GLY A 27 -11.60 10.52 -13.59
C GLY A 27 -10.91 11.64 -12.80
N ARG A 28 -11.04 11.64 -11.47
CA ARG A 28 -10.42 12.65 -10.62
C ARG A 28 -8.95 12.34 -10.33
N PRO A 29 -8.08 13.36 -10.28
CA PRO A 29 -6.68 13.18 -9.91
C PRO A 29 -6.53 12.84 -8.42
N PHE A 30 -5.41 12.18 -8.09
CA PHE A 30 -5.14 11.66 -6.74
C PHE A 30 -5.22 12.73 -5.62
N ARG A 31 -5.00 14.01 -5.94
CA ARG A 31 -5.19 15.14 -5.01
C ARG A 31 -6.59 15.21 -4.39
N HIS A 32 -7.63 14.68 -5.05
CA HIS A 32 -8.98 14.64 -4.49
C HIS A 32 -9.09 13.62 -3.36
N VAL A 33 -8.43 12.46 -3.49
CA VAL A 33 -8.37 11.44 -2.42
C VAL A 33 -7.71 12.04 -1.18
N HIS A 34 -6.60 12.77 -1.35
CA HIS A 34 -5.97 13.49 -0.25
C HIS A 34 -6.92 14.50 0.41
N ARG A 35 -7.63 15.31 -0.41
CA ARG A 35 -8.59 16.30 0.09
C ARG A 35 -9.72 15.66 0.92
N TRP A 36 -10.28 14.55 0.44
CA TRP A 36 -11.34 13.83 1.17
C TRP A 36 -10.83 13.20 2.47
N ALA A 37 -9.60 12.67 2.47
CA ALA A 37 -8.96 12.16 3.69
C ALA A 37 -8.73 13.23 4.76
N GLN A 38 -8.53 14.49 4.37
CA GLN A 38 -8.46 15.63 5.31
C GLN A 38 -9.84 16.08 5.82
N GLY A 39 -10.92 15.37 5.50
CA GLY A 39 -12.30 15.68 5.94
C GLY A 39 -12.99 16.75 5.12
N SER A 40 -12.35 17.28 4.09
CA SER A 40 -12.95 18.27 3.20
C SER A 40 -13.84 17.58 2.17
N ALA A 41 -15.06 18.06 1.97
CA ALA A 41 -15.99 17.55 0.96
C ALA A 41 -16.32 16.04 1.07
N ALA A 42 -16.44 15.51 2.29
CA ALA A 42 -16.68 14.08 2.55
C ALA A 42 -17.93 13.46 1.86
N HIS A 43 -18.92 14.29 1.50
CA HIS A 43 -20.14 13.84 0.81
C HIS A 43 -19.97 13.67 -0.71
N GLU A 44 -18.96 14.33 -1.30
CA GLU A 44 -18.68 14.28 -2.73
C GLU A 44 -18.38 12.86 -3.24
N PRO A 45 -17.50 12.05 -2.62
CA PRO A 45 -17.26 10.68 -3.06
C PRO A 45 -18.52 9.81 -2.92
N VAL A 46 -19.33 10.00 -1.87
CA VAL A 46 -20.61 9.28 -1.73
C VAL A 46 -21.54 9.59 -2.91
N LYS A 47 -21.66 10.87 -3.29
CA LYS A 47 -22.47 11.28 -4.44
C LYS A 47 -21.97 10.64 -5.73
N ILE A 48 -20.67 10.70 -5.99
CA ILE A 48 -20.04 10.10 -7.18
C ILE A 48 -20.37 8.60 -7.25
N LEU A 49 -20.13 7.86 -6.16
CA LEU A 49 -20.37 6.42 -6.10
C LEU A 49 -21.84 6.05 -6.26
N ARG A 50 -22.76 6.94 -5.85
CA ARG A 50 -24.20 6.72 -5.97
C ARG A 50 -24.72 6.94 -7.39
N THR A 51 -24.13 7.88 -8.13
CA THR A 51 -24.67 8.30 -9.44
C THR A 51 -23.89 7.76 -10.63
N HIS A 52 -22.62 7.37 -10.44
CA HIS A 52 -21.77 6.98 -11.57
C HIS A 52 -22.07 5.54 -12.02
N PRO A 53 -22.35 5.28 -13.31
CA PRO A 53 -22.80 3.96 -13.79
C PRO A 53 -21.73 2.86 -13.67
N LYS A 54 -20.45 3.24 -13.60
CA LYS A 54 -19.33 2.31 -13.38
C LYS A 54 -18.98 2.09 -11.90
N ALA A 55 -19.71 2.70 -10.98
CA ALA A 55 -19.47 2.49 -9.56
C ALA A 55 -19.88 1.06 -9.16
N ALA A 56 -18.98 0.34 -8.48
CA ALA A 56 -19.29 -0.91 -7.80
C ALA A 56 -20.55 -0.76 -6.91
N GLY A 57 -21.48 -1.70 -7.06
CA GLY A 57 -22.71 -1.72 -6.28
C GLY A 57 -22.44 -1.74 -4.77
N GLY A 58 -23.22 -1.00 -4.00
CA GLY A 58 -23.08 -0.92 -2.54
C GLY A 58 -21.98 0.01 -2.02
N ALA A 59 -20.98 0.39 -2.84
CA ALA A 59 -19.84 1.21 -2.38
C ALA A 59 -20.27 2.57 -1.78
N ALA A 60 -21.31 3.19 -2.34
CA ALA A 60 -21.85 4.44 -1.80
C ALA A 60 -22.45 4.25 -0.39
N GLY A 61 -23.23 3.18 -0.19
CA GLY A 61 -23.85 2.88 1.10
C GLY A 61 -22.83 2.44 2.15
N GLU A 62 -21.81 1.69 1.73
CA GLU A 62 -20.69 1.28 2.58
C GLU A 62 -19.87 2.48 3.09
N LEU A 63 -19.52 3.40 2.19
CA LEU A 63 -18.84 4.64 2.56
C LEU A 63 -19.73 5.50 3.48
N GLU A 64 -21.01 5.66 3.14
CA GLU A 64 -21.96 6.44 3.95
C GLU A 64 -22.11 5.84 5.35
N ALA A 65 -22.29 4.53 5.47
CA ALA A 65 -22.37 3.83 6.75
C ALA A 65 -21.13 4.05 7.62
N THR A 66 -19.93 4.05 7.01
CA THR A 66 -18.68 4.30 7.72
C THR A 66 -18.55 5.77 8.14
N LEU A 67 -18.96 6.72 7.28
CA LEU A 67 -18.94 8.15 7.57
C LEU A 67 -19.98 8.59 8.61
N THR A 68 -21.07 7.84 8.78
CA THR A 68 -22.12 8.10 9.77
C THR A 68 -22.03 7.19 11.00
N ALA A 69 -21.01 6.31 11.08
CA ALA A 69 -20.76 5.48 12.25
C ALA A 69 -20.36 6.32 13.48
N HIS A 70 -20.03 5.63 14.58
CA HIS A 70 -19.61 6.28 15.84
C HIS A 70 -18.55 7.37 15.59
N ARG A 71 -18.87 8.62 15.96
CA ARG A 71 -18.10 9.82 15.61
C ARG A 71 -16.61 9.69 15.92
N GLU A 72 -16.28 9.22 17.12
CA GLU A 72 -14.90 9.04 17.56
C GLU A 72 -14.13 8.04 16.68
N ARG A 73 -14.74 6.91 16.34
CA ARG A 73 -14.11 5.89 15.49
C ARG A 73 -13.88 6.41 14.07
N ARG A 74 -14.88 7.11 13.53
CA ARG A 74 -14.79 7.77 12.22
C ARG A 74 -13.66 8.79 12.21
N ASP A 75 -13.56 9.64 13.24
CA ASP A 75 -12.53 10.67 13.33
C ASP A 75 -11.12 10.04 13.41
N MET A 76 -10.97 9.00 14.23
CA MET A 76 -9.72 8.24 14.31
C MET A 76 -9.36 7.55 12.98
N ALA A 77 -10.34 6.96 12.29
CA ALA A 77 -10.13 6.30 10.99
C ALA A 77 -9.69 7.32 9.93
N GLN A 78 -10.35 8.47 9.90
CA GLN A 78 -10.00 9.56 9.00
C GLN A 78 -8.60 10.11 9.30
N GLU A 79 -8.24 10.30 10.57
CA GLU A 79 -6.90 10.73 10.96
C GLU A 79 -5.83 9.70 10.56
N LEU A 80 -6.11 8.41 10.75
CA LEU A 80 -5.23 7.33 10.32
C LEU A 80 -4.99 7.38 8.80
N THR A 81 -6.05 7.50 8.00
CA THR A 81 -5.92 7.62 6.54
C THR A 81 -5.20 8.89 6.13
N ALA A 82 -5.48 10.03 6.76
CA ALA A 82 -4.80 11.30 6.49
C ALA A 82 -3.29 11.21 6.78
N ARG A 83 -2.90 10.55 7.87
CA ARG A 83 -1.49 10.29 8.22
C ARG A 83 -0.82 9.36 7.22
N ALA A 84 -1.49 8.29 6.79
CA ALA A 84 -0.97 7.37 5.78
C ALA A 84 -0.71 8.08 4.44
N LEU A 85 -1.55 9.06 4.10
CA LEU A 85 -1.43 9.89 2.90
C LEU A 85 -0.59 11.17 3.11
N GLY A 86 0.04 11.34 4.27
CA GLY A 86 0.74 12.59 4.64
C GLY A 86 1.81 13.03 3.64
N ALA A 87 2.43 12.07 2.93
CA ALA A 87 3.37 12.29 1.83
C ALA A 87 2.85 13.26 0.76
N LEU A 88 1.53 13.25 0.51
CA LEU A 88 0.86 14.06 -0.51
C LEU A 88 0.78 15.55 -0.16
N SER A 89 1.22 15.93 1.04
CA SER A 89 1.45 17.33 1.40
C SER A 89 2.61 17.94 0.60
N SER A 90 3.54 17.11 0.13
CA SER A 90 4.59 17.53 -0.81
C SER A 90 4.03 17.63 -2.23
N ILE A 91 4.22 18.79 -2.87
CA ILE A 91 3.76 19.06 -4.24
C ILE A 91 4.36 18.05 -5.23
N HIS A 92 5.67 17.79 -5.14
CA HIS A 92 6.35 16.87 -6.04
C HIS A 92 5.82 15.43 -5.94
N ILE A 93 5.51 14.96 -4.72
CA ILE A 93 4.92 13.63 -4.52
C ILE A 93 3.50 13.58 -5.10
N ARG A 94 2.71 14.62 -4.85
CA ARG A 94 1.34 14.70 -5.37
C ARG A 94 1.30 14.73 -6.90
N ASP A 95 2.23 15.42 -7.54
CA ASP A 95 2.33 15.48 -9.00
C ASP A 95 2.80 14.14 -9.57
N ALA A 96 3.76 13.46 -8.90
CA ALA A 96 4.18 12.11 -9.26
C ALA A 96 3.07 11.05 -9.12
N CYS A 97 2.10 11.25 -8.23
CA CYS A 97 0.90 10.41 -8.11
C CYS A 97 -0.18 10.71 -9.16
N ASN A 98 0.05 11.66 -10.07
CA ASN A 98 -0.86 11.97 -11.17
C ASN A 98 -0.13 11.97 -12.53
N PRO A 99 0.56 10.87 -12.88
CA PRO A 99 1.32 10.79 -14.13
C PRO A 99 0.39 10.87 -15.34
N GLY A 100 0.89 11.43 -16.45
CA GLY A 100 0.18 11.41 -17.72
C GLY A 100 -0.03 9.97 -18.22
N ARG A 101 -0.96 9.76 -19.15
CA ARG A 101 -1.21 8.41 -19.71
C ARG A 101 0.04 7.74 -20.29
N ALA A 102 0.99 8.52 -20.82
CA ALA A 102 2.24 8.01 -21.39
C ALA A 102 3.22 7.46 -20.33
N ASP A 103 3.07 7.86 -19.06
CA ASP A 103 3.97 7.50 -17.96
C ASP A 103 3.36 6.42 -17.06
N THR A 104 2.35 5.69 -17.55
CA THR A 104 1.68 4.65 -16.76
C THR A 104 2.56 3.41 -16.71
N LEU A 105 2.99 3.03 -15.51
CA LEU A 105 3.77 1.82 -15.28
C LEU A 105 2.97 0.59 -15.77
N ALA A 106 3.46 -0.12 -16.78
CA ALA A 106 2.85 -1.33 -17.32
C ALA A 106 3.14 -2.54 -16.40
N LEU A 107 2.64 -2.47 -15.15
CA LEU A 107 2.85 -3.49 -14.13
C LEU A 107 2.30 -4.86 -14.52
N GLU A 108 1.31 -4.91 -15.41
CA GLU A 108 0.71 -6.17 -15.85
C GLU A 108 1.61 -6.93 -16.83
N SER A 109 2.46 -6.24 -17.58
CA SER A 109 3.29 -6.87 -18.60
C SER A 109 4.77 -6.98 -18.22
N PHE A 110 5.27 -6.17 -17.27
CA PHE A 110 6.70 -6.14 -16.94
C PHE A 110 7.24 -7.53 -16.55
N ALA A 111 6.47 -8.34 -15.81
CA ALA A 111 6.92 -9.66 -15.40
C ALA A 111 7.04 -10.63 -16.58
N ALA A 112 6.06 -10.61 -17.50
CA ALA A 112 6.08 -11.43 -18.72
C ALA A 112 7.17 -10.97 -19.71
N GLU A 113 7.50 -9.68 -19.70
CA GLU A 113 8.53 -9.07 -20.54
C GLU A 113 9.95 -9.16 -19.93
N GLY A 114 10.11 -9.73 -18.73
CA GLY A 114 11.41 -9.79 -18.03
C GLY A 114 11.93 -8.41 -17.60
N GLY A 115 11.03 -7.44 -17.41
CA GLY A 115 11.34 -6.09 -16.96
C GLY A 115 11.85 -6.06 -15.52
N THR A 116 12.52 -4.95 -15.17
CA THR A 116 13.01 -4.71 -13.80
C THR A 116 12.43 -3.41 -13.27
N LEU A 117 11.84 -3.46 -12.07
CA LEU A 117 11.37 -2.29 -11.34
C LEU A 117 12.43 -1.87 -10.32
N TYR A 118 12.94 -0.65 -10.46
CA TYR A 118 13.81 -0.03 -9.47
C TYR A 118 12.99 0.90 -8.58
N LEU A 119 12.97 0.62 -7.28
CA LEU A 119 12.30 1.43 -6.28
C LEU A 119 13.34 2.16 -5.44
N MET A 120 13.35 3.50 -5.52
CA MET A 120 14.31 4.32 -4.80
C MET A 120 13.60 5.21 -3.80
N GLY A 121 14.03 5.13 -2.54
CA GLY A 121 13.53 5.96 -1.45
C GLY A 121 14.68 6.44 -0.58
N GLU A 122 14.49 7.59 0.05
CA GLU A 122 15.35 8.01 1.13
C GLU A 122 15.18 7.05 2.31
N SER A 123 16.29 6.53 2.84
CA SER A 123 16.26 5.71 4.05
C SER A 123 15.91 6.58 5.23
N ILE A 124 14.79 6.28 5.90
CA ILE A 124 14.30 7.02 7.06
C ILE A 124 14.42 6.12 8.29
N GLU A 125 15.42 6.40 9.12
CA GLU A 125 15.74 5.62 10.31
C GLU A 125 15.14 6.23 11.59
N ASP A 126 15.03 7.56 11.66
CA ASP A 126 14.49 8.25 12.84
C ASP A 126 12.96 8.20 12.86
N PRO A 127 12.32 7.57 13.86
CA PRO A 127 10.87 7.53 14.02
C PRO A 127 10.20 8.90 14.16
N ARG A 128 10.97 9.95 14.50
CA ARG A 128 10.49 11.34 14.61
C ARG A 128 10.42 12.04 13.25
N THR A 129 11.08 11.48 12.23
CA THR A 129 11.03 12.03 10.87
C THR A 129 9.74 11.58 10.20
N GLN A 130 9.05 12.49 9.51
CA GLN A 130 7.89 12.10 8.72
C GLN A 130 8.31 11.07 7.67
N PRO A 131 7.53 10.00 7.44
CA PRO A 131 7.92 8.89 6.59
C PRO A 131 8.04 9.25 5.09
N ARG A 132 7.95 10.53 4.70
CA ARG A 132 8.02 11.05 3.32
C ARG A 132 7.26 10.12 2.36
N ALA A 133 7.90 9.63 1.30
CA ALA A 133 7.29 8.74 0.31
C ALA A 133 7.20 7.27 0.75
N MET A 134 7.79 6.87 1.88
CA MET A 134 7.86 5.47 2.35
C MET A 134 6.50 4.74 2.31
N PRO A 135 5.35 5.33 2.73
CA PRO A 135 4.07 4.63 2.65
C PRO A 135 3.66 4.30 1.20
N LEU A 136 3.93 5.21 0.26
CA LEU A 136 3.65 5.00 -1.16
C LEU A 136 4.60 3.97 -1.79
N LEU A 137 5.89 4.02 -1.44
CA LEU A 137 6.88 3.04 -1.87
C LEU A 137 6.52 1.65 -1.34
N THR A 138 6.14 1.56 -0.07
CA THR A 138 5.68 0.31 0.56
C THR A 138 4.41 -0.22 -0.12
N ALA A 139 3.46 0.65 -0.44
CA ALA A 139 2.24 0.27 -1.14
C ALA A 139 2.52 -0.25 -2.55
N LEU A 140 3.39 0.42 -3.31
CA LEU A 140 3.79 -0.02 -4.65
C LEU A 140 4.52 -1.36 -4.61
N ALA A 141 5.51 -1.52 -3.73
CA ALA A 141 6.23 -2.76 -3.56
C ALA A 141 5.28 -3.91 -3.13
N SER A 142 4.37 -3.64 -2.19
CA SER A 142 3.35 -4.62 -1.76
C SER A 142 2.43 -5.01 -2.92
N HIS A 143 2.02 -4.05 -3.75
CA HIS A 143 1.19 -4.32 -4.92
C HIS A 143 1.90 -5.22 -5.94
N VAL A 144 3.18 -4.97 -6.21
CA VAL A 144 4.00 -5.80 -7.12
C VAL A 144 4.16 -7.22 -6.60
N VAL A 145 4.49 -7.36 -5.31
CA VAL A 145 4.60 -8.67 -4.65
C VAL A 145 3.29 -9.44 -4.76
N GLU A 146 2.19 -8.78 -4.41
CA GLU A 146 0.87 -9.39 -4.42
C GLU A 146 0.42 -9.75 -5.84
N HIS A 147 0.76 -8.93 -6.84
CA HIS A 147 0.54 -9.26 -8.24
C HIS A 147 1.27 -10.55 -8.63
N GLY A 148 2.56 -10.66 -8.28
CA GLY A 148 3.35 -11.87 -8.52
C GLY A 148 2.76 -13.12 -7.83
N ARG A 149 2.30 -12.99 -6.59
CA ARG A 149 1.61 -14.09 -5.87
C ARG A 149 0.35 -14.56 -6.61
N ARG A 150 -0.52 -13.64 -7.00
CA ARG A 150 -1.74 -14.00 -7.75
C ARG A 150 -1.45 -14.63 -9.10
N MET A 151 -0.36 -14.24 -9.75
CA MET A 151 0.10 -14.88 -10.98
C MET A 151 0.57 -16.31 -10.71
N ALA A 152 1.34 -16.54 -9.63
CA ALA A 152 1.78 -17.86 -9.20
C ALA A 152 0.59 -18.79 -8.89
N GLU A 153 -0.39 -18.30 -8.13
CA GLU A 153 -1.59 -19.06 -7.74
C GLU A 153 -2.44 -19.50 -8.94
N ARG A 154 -2.46 -18.71 -10.03
CA ARG A 154 -3.18 -19.04 -11.27
C ARG A 154 -2.36 -19.92 -12.22
N SER A 155 -1.06 -20.09 -11.98
CA SER A 155 -0.18 -20.94 -12.77
C SER A 155 -0.48 -22.41 -12.51
N SER A 156 -0.33 -23.25 -13.54
CA SER A 156 -0.54 -24.70 -13.41
C SER A 156 0.42 -25.37 -12.43
N SER A 157 1.59 -24.78 -12.21
CA SER A 157 2.58 -25.26 -11.25
C SER A 157 2.39 -24.69 -9.84
N GLY A 158 1.46 -23.75 -9.65
CA GLY A 158 1.34 -22.95 -8.42
C GLY A 158 2.53 -22.01 -8.18
N ARG A 159 3.38 -21.82 -9.20
CA ARG A 159 4.62 -21.07 -9.13
C ARG A 159 4.69 -20.04 -10.25
N LEU A 160 5.24 -18.87 -9.95
CA LEU A 160 5.54 -17.83 -10.93
C LEU A 160 6.72 -18.25 -11.82
N ASP A 161 6.53 -18.22 -13.13
CA ASP A 161 7.56 -18.51 -14.13
C ASP A 161 7.39 -17.57 -15.34
N PRO A 162 8.37 -16.70 -15.67
CA PRO A 162 9.67 -16.54 -15.01
C PRO A 162 9.56 -16.00 -13.57
N PRO A 163 10.47 -16.36 -12.65
CA PRO A 163 10.41 -15.90 -11.26
C PRO A 163 10.65 -14.39 -11.14
N LEU A 164 10.01 -13.76 -10.15
CA LEU A 164 10.21 -12.36 -9.78
C LEU A 164 11.13 -12.30 -8.55
N THR A 165 12.40 -11.98 -8.76
CA THR A 165 13.37 -11.81 -7.69
C THR A 165 13.20 -10.47 -6.99
N LEU A 166 13.10 -10.50 -5.66
CA LEU A 166 12.99 -9.32 -4.82
C LEU A 166 14.34 -9.05 -4.14
N VAL A 167 15.00 -7.97 -4.53
CA VAL A 167 16.23 -7.48 -3.87
C VAL A 167 15.87 -6.20 -3.12
N LEU A 168 15.74 -6.31 -1.80
CA LEU A 168 15.18 -5.26 -0.94
C LEU A 168 16.28 -4.71 -0.04
N ASP A 169 17.00 -3.71 -0.54
CA ASP A 169 18.03 -3.01 0.24
C ASP A 169 17.40 -2.04 1.26
N ASP A 170 17.93 -2.07 2.49
CA ASP A 170 17.44 -1.28 3.63
C ASP A 170 15.91 -1.29 3.79
N VAL A 171 15.30 -2.48 3.62
CA VAL A 171 13.84 -2.63 3.46
C VAL A 171 13.05 -2.05 4.62
N ALA A 172 13.60 -2.11 5.84
CA ALA A 172 12.97 -1.58 7.03
C ALA A 172 12.85 -0.05 7.04
N ALA A 173 13.69 0.65 6.28
CA ALA A 173 13.73 2.11 6.21
C ALA A 173 13.21 2.67 4.87
N VAL A 174 13.19 1.86 3.80
CA VAL A 174 12.73 2.29 2.46
C VAL A 174 11.29 1.87 2.16
N ALA A 175 10.97 0.59 2.34
CA ALA A 175 9.68 0.00 1.96
C ALA A 175 9.33 -1.20 2.85
N PRO A 176 8.98 -0.99 4.14
CA PRO A 176 8.71 -2.06 5.10
C PRO A 176 7.47 -2.88 4.72
N LEU A 177 7.67 -3.95 3.94
CA LEU A 177 6.62 -4.84 3.48
C LEU A 177 5.99 -5.61 4.65
N PRO A 178 4.67 -5.51 4.89
CA PRO A 178 4.01 -6.27 5.95
C PRO A 178 4.19 -7.80 5.80
N VAL A 179 4.20 -8.26 4.54
CA VAL A 179 4.32 -9.68 4.15
C VAL A 179 5.76 -10.18 4.03
N LEU A 180 6.77 -9.39 4.42
CA LEU A 180 8.18 -9.78 4.31
C LEU A 180 8.50 -11.12 5.01
N PRO A 181 8.00 -11.42 6.22
CA PRO A 181 8.28 -12.70 6.86
C PRO A 181 7.81 -13.90 6.02
N ASP A 182 6.64 -13.77 5.39
CA ASP A 182 6.06 -14.84 4.56
C ASP A 182 6.84 -14.99 3.23
N LEU A 183 7.35 -13.87 2.69
CA LEU A 183 8.24 -13.88 1.53
C LEU A 183 9.56 -14.61 1.81
N LEU A 184 10.16 -14.37 2.98
CA LEU A 184 11.41 -15.04 3.36
C LEU A 184 11.18 -16.53 3.65
N ALA A 185 10.03 -16.90 4.22
CA ALA A 185 9.73 -18.28 4.59
C ALA A 185 9.34 -19.15 3.38
N GLN A 186 8.55 -18.62 2.44
CA GLN A 186 7.89 -19.42 1.40
C GLN A 186 7.94 -18.78 -0.01
N GLY A 187 8.47 -17.57 -0.14
CA GLY A 187 8.45 -16.83 -1.41
C GLY A 187 9.18 -17.58 -2.53
N ALA A 188 10.30 -18.25 -2.23
CA ALA A 188 11.07 -19.00 -3.22
C ALA A 188 10.25 -20.12 -3.90
N ASP A 189 9.42 -20.83 -3.14
CA ASP A 189 8.56 -21.90 -3.64
C ASP A 189 7.49 -21.37 -4.60
N GLN A 190 7.05 -20.13 -4.39
CA GLN A 190 6.07 -19.43 -5.24
C GLN A 190 6.71 -18.71 -6.44
N GLY A 191 8.03 -18.77 -6.61
CA GLY A 191 8.73 -18.05 -7.69
C GLY A 191 9.00 -16.58 -7.34
N LEU A 192 9.04 -16.25 -6.05
CA LEU A 192 9.32 -14.94 -5.48
C LEU A 192 10.57 -14.99 -4.56
N PRO A 193 11.74 -15.42 -5.05
CA PRO A 193 12.94 -15.48 -4.23
C PRO A 193 13.29 -14.08 -3.70
N THR A 194 13.49 -13.96 -2.38
CA THR A 194 13.62 -12.68 -1.69
C THR A 194 14.95 -12.58 -0.95
N LEU A 195 15.73 -11.53 -1.26
CA LEU A 195 16.89 -11.09 -0.49
C LEU A 195 16.54 -9.76 0.17
N ALA A 196 16.54 -9.73 1.50
CA ALA A 196 16.25 -8.53 2.28
C ALA A 196 17.48 -8.11 3.08
N LEU A 197 17.93 -6.88 2.90
CA LEU A 197 19.04 -6.28 3.64
C LEU A 197 18.49 -5.24 4.61
N MET A 198 19.08 -5.20 5.80
CA MET A 198 18.74 -4.25 6.87
C MET A 198 20.02 -3.87 7.58
N ARG A 199 20.05 -2.67 8.17
CA ARG A 199 21.23 -2.16 8.87
C ARG A 199 21.40 -2.76 10.25
N SER A 200 20.31 -3.19 10.88
CA SER A 200 20.36 -3.78 12.22
C SER A 200 19.20 -4.71 12.51
N GLN A 201 19.36 -5.57 13.52
CA GLN A 201 18.29 -6.47 13.97
C GLN A 201 17.15 -5.71 14.68
N GLU A 202 17.47 -4.57 15.29
CA GLU A 202 16.50 -3.69 15.94
C GLU A 202 15.50 -3.13 14.93
N GLN A 203 15.95 -2.80 13.70
CA GLN A 203 15.05 -2.39 12.62
C GLN A 203 14.04 -3.50 12.29
N ALA A 204 14.50 -4.75 12.17
CA ALA A 204 13.63 -5.89 11.95
C ALA A 204 12.61 -6.06 13.08
N ARG A 205 13.07 -6.03 14.34
CA ARG A 205 12.20 -6.18 15.51
C ARG A 205 11.18 -5.05 15.64
N ALA A 206 11.56 -3.83 15.27
CA ALA A 206 10.66 -2.67 15.31
C ALA A 206 9.53 -2.77 14.26
N ARG A 207 9.84 -3.27 13.06
CA ARG A 207 8.88 -3.39 11.94
C ARG A 207 8.04 -4.67 11.99
N TRP A 208 8.62 -5.78 12.44
CA TRP A 208 7.97 -7.10 12.51
C TRP A 208 8.10 -7.72 13.93
N PRO A 209 7.51 -7.10 14.97
CA PRO A 209 7.75 -7.47 16.37
C PRO A 209 7.27 -8.87 16.77
N HIS A 210 6.39 -9.49 15.99
CA HIS A 210 5.78 -10.79 16.30
C HIS A 210 6.13 -11.89 15.29
N ARG A 211 7.08 -11.62 14.38
CA ARG A 211 7.47 -12.58 13.34
C ARG A 211 8.99 -12.63 13.27
N SER A 212 9.56 -13.82 13.49
CA SER A 212 10.99 -14.05 13.28
C SER A 212 11.29 -14.04 11.79
N LEU A 213 12.26 -13.24 11.36
CA LEU A 213 12.77 -13.29 10.00
C LEU A 213 13.82 -14.40 9.92
N VAL A 214 13.64 -15.36 9.02
CA VAL A 214 14.58 -16.48 8.83
C VAL A 214 15.94 -15.93 8.37
N GLY A 215 17.03 -16.41 8.98
CA GLY A 215 18.39 -15.88 8.82
C GLY A 215 18.99 -15.25 10.10
N GLN A 216 18.27 -15.31 11.23
CA GLN A 216 18.81 -14.95 12.55
C GLN A 216 19.76 -16.05 13.06
N GLU A 217 20.90 -16.28 12.39
CA GLU A 217 21.97 -17.07 12.99
C GLU A 217 22.57 -16.25 14.14
N SER A 218 22.32 -16.74 15.35
CA SER A 218 22.95 -16.24 16.57
C SER A 218 24.41 -16.67 16.53
N HIS A 219 25.31 -15.71 16.32
CA HIS A 219 26.71 -15.87 16.68
C HIS A 219 26.96 -15.29 18.08
#